data_AF-A0A7S0NEF7-F1
#
_entry.id   AF-A0A7S0NEF7-F1
#
_cell.length_a   1.000
_cell.length_b   1.000
_cell.length_c   1.000
_cell.angle_alpha   90.00
_cell.angle_beta   90.00
_cell.angle_gamma   90.00
#
_symmetry.space_group_name_H-M   'P 1'
#
loop_
_entity.id
_entity.type
_entity.pdbx_description
1 polymer ?
#
loop_
_entity_poly.entity_id
_entity_poly.type
_entity_poly.pdbx_seq_one_letter_code
_entity_poly.pdbx_strand_id
1 'polypeptide(L)'
;ACNSLMILSGLCAASMRVDEISTLDAPRYITSRWIYWVFGMMFYILLLTNLNNGVRLAANSRQTQSERGKVFNELFFVICVGWSLYPFVWVVTEGAYIVTFTTNVFSFTLLDVVTKFAFAALFLIRVPKKKHQKFHHPVTEKIRQIRNFFSKTRQPPSENADARESYRI
;
A
#
# COMPACT_ATOMS: atom_id res chain seq x y z
N ALA A 1 -1.23 -9.40 -13.98
CA ALA A 1 -0.65 -10.55 -14.72
C ALA A 1 0.28 -11.39 -13.83
N CYS A 2 1.41 -10.86 -13.35
CA CYS A 2 2.41 -11.63 -12.59
C CYS A 2 1.85 -12.35 -11.35
N ASN A 3 1.00 -11.68 -10.55
CA ASN A 3 0.39 -12.29 -9.37
C ASN A 3 -0.46 -13.53 -9.72
N SER A 4 -1.31 -13.42 -10.75
CA SER A 4 -2.15 -14.54 -11.19
C SER A 4 -1.32 -15.70 -11.72
N LEU A 5 -0.24 -15.43 -12.47
CA LEU A 5 0.66 -16.46 -13.01
C LEU A 5 1.44 -17.18 -11.88
N MET A 6 1.88 -16.43 -10.88
CA MET A 6 2.50 -16.99 -9.67
C MET A 6 1.53 -17.93 -8.93
N ILE A 7 0.28 -17.51 -8.75
CA ILE A 7 -0.73 -18.33 -8.06
C ILE A 7 -1.08 -19.58 -8.88
N LEU A 8 -1.28 -19.44 -10.18
CA LEU A 8 -1.62 -20.56 -11.06
C LEU A 8 -0.50 -21.60 -11.12
N SER A 9 0.76 -21.16 -11.26
CA SER A 9 1.91 -22.08 -11.23
C SER A 9 2.05 -22.79 -9.89
N GLY A 10 1.85 -22.08 -8.76
CA GLY A 10 1.82 -22.69 -7.43
C GLY A 10 0.69 -23.72 -7.26
N LEU A 11 -0.49 -23.45 -7.82
CA LEU A 11 -1.63 -24.37 -7.82
C LEU A 11 -1.33 -25.62 -8.65
N CYS A 12 -0.76 -25.46 -9.86
CA CYS A 12 -0.32 -26.58 -10.70
C CYS A 12 0.75 -27.44 -10.00
N ALA A 13 1.67 -26.81 -9.27
CA ALA A 13 2.65 -27.53 -8.47
C ALA A 13 1.97 -28.35 -7.35
N ALA A 14 1.03 -27.74 -6.63
CA ALA A 14 0.32 -28.39 -5.53
C ALA A 14 -0.64 -29.51 -6.00
N SER A 15 -1.19 -29.42 -7.22
CA SER A 15 -2.06 -30.47 -7.77
C SER A 15 -1.31 -31.76 -8.15
N MET A 16 0.02 -31.72 -8.24
CA MET A 16 0.85 -32.88 -8.56
C MET A 16 1.17 -33.70 -7.30
N ARG A 17 0.13 -34.07 -6.53
CA ARG A 17 0.26 -34.97 -5.37
C ARG A 17 0.51 -36.39 -5.81
N VAL A 18 1.44 -37.05 -5.11
CA VAL A 18 1.92 -38.40 -5.45
C VAL A 18 0.96 -39.48 -4.93
N ASP A 19 0.05 -39.11 -4.04
CA ASP A 19 -0.86 -39.98 -3.29
C ASP A 19 -1.81 -40.81 -4.18
N GLU A 20 -2.06 -40.37 -5.42
CA GLU A 20 -2.97 -41.01 -6.39
C GLU A 20 -2.24 -41.74 -7.53
N ILE A 21 -0.91 -41.72 -7.58
CA ILE A 21 -0.15 -42.03 -8.79
C ILE A 21 0.65 -43.34 -8.65
N SER A 22 0.70 -44.12 -9.75
CA SER A 22 1.56 -45.28 -9.93
C SER A 22 3.00 -45.00 -9.47
N THR A 23 3.56 -45.87 -8.63
CA THR A 23 4.93 -45.74 -8.09
C THR A 23 6.01 -45.56 -9.16
N LEU A 24 5.75 -46.01 -10.39
CA LEU A 24 6.60 -45.86 -11.57
C LEU A 24 6.71 -44.41 -12.08
N ASP A 25 5.67 -43.58 -11.93
CA ASP A 25 5.65 -42.21 -12.46
C ASP A 25 5.98 -41.14 -11.41
N ALA A 26 5.98 -41.50 -10.13
CA ALA A 26 6.30 -40.63 -9.00
C ALA A 26 7.50 -39.67 -9.21
N PRO A 27 8.69 -40.12 -9.71
CA PRO A 27 9.83 -39.21 -9.89
C PRO A 27 9.59 -38.10 -10.93
N ARG A 28 8.77 -38.36 -11.97
CA ARG A 28 8.43 -37.35 -12.98
C ARG A 28 7.58 -36.25 -12.35
N TYR A 29 6.56 -36.61 -11.58
CA TYR A 29 5.68 -35.65 -10.90
C TYR A 29 6.39 -34.81 -9.84
N ILE A 30 7.28 -35.43 -9.05
CA ILE A 30 8.11 -34.71 -8.09
C ILE A 30 8.94 -33.63 -8.81
N THR A 31 9.58 -33.99 -9.92
CA THR A 31 10.38 -33.07 -10.72
C THR A 31 9.54 -31.95 -11.32
N SER A 32 8.42 -32.30 -11.97
CA SER A 32 7.49 -31.32 -12.57
C SER A 32 6.97 -30.33 -11.53
N ARG A 33 6.59 -30.79 -10.34
CA ARG A 33 6.13 -29.93 -9.25
C ARG A 33 7.16 -28.86 -8.87
N TRP A 34 8.42 -29.25 -8.71
CA TRP A 34 9.49 -28.30 -8.40
C TRP A 34 9.75 -27.33 -9.56
N ILE A 35 9.62 -27.78 -10.81
CA ILE A 35 9.70 -26.90 -11.99
C ILE A 35 8.60 -25.83 -11.93
N TYR A 36 7.35 -26.22 -11.67
CA TYR A 36 6.24 -25.26 -11.55
C TYR A 36 6.42 -24.31 -10.37
N TRP A 37 6.97 -24.78 -9.24
CA TRP A 37 7.32 -23.93 -8.11
C TRP A 37 8.39 -22.89 -8.47
N VAL A 38 9.50 -23.30 -9.10
CA VAL A 38 10.56 -22.39 -9.56
C VAL A 38 10.01 -21.37 -10.56
N PHE A 39 9.17 -21.82 -11.49
CA PHE A 39 8.51 -20.93 -12.45
C PHE A 39 7.62 -19.89 -11.75
N GLY A 40 6.86 -20.30 -10.73
CA GLY A 40 6.10 -19.37 -9.88
C GLY A 40 6.99 -18.36 -9.14
N MET A 41 8.14 -18.80 -8.64
CA MET A 41 9.12 -17.92 -7.99
C MET A 41 9.72 -16.87 -8.94
N MET A 42 9.87 -17.18 -10.24
CA MET A 42 10.27 -16.16 -11.23
C MET A 42 9.22 -15.04 -11.33
N PHE A 43 7.93 -15.39 -11.36
CA PHE A 43 6.86 -14.39 -11.37
C PHE A 43 6.76 -13.63 -10.05
N TYR A 44 7.06 -14.27 -8.93
CA TYR A 44 7.15 -13.60 -7.62
C TYR A 44 8.23 -12.49 -7.63
N ILE A 45 9.43 -12.79 -8.15
CA ILE A 45 10.51 -11.80 -8.24
C ILE A 45 10.11 -10.64 -9.17
N LEU A 46 9.51 -10.95 -10.33
CA LEU A 46 9.01 -9.92 -11.24
C LEU A 46 7.90 -9.07 -10.60
N LEU A 47 7.02 -9.69 -9.82
CA LEU A 47 5.95 -9.01 -9.09
C LEU A 47 6.53 -8.04 -8.05
N LEU A 48 7.50 -8.48 -7.24
CA LEU A 48 8.18 -7.61 -6.27
C LEU A 48 8.93 -6.46 -6.95
N THR A 49 9.55 -6.71 -8.10
CA THR A 49 10.26 -5.69 -8.87
C THR A 49 9.29 -4.62 -9.39
N ASN A 50 8.15 -5.04 -9.95
CA ASN A 50 7.10 -4.14 -10.40
C ASN A 50 6.49 -3.34 -9.24
N LEU A 51 6.30 -3.98 -8.08
CA LEU A 51 5.79 -3.34 -6.89
C LEU A 51 6.77 -2.29 -6.35
N ASN A 52 8.06 -2.64 -6.25
CA ASN A 52 9.11 -1.70 -5.83
C ASN A 52 9.18 -0.48 -6.75
N ASN A 53 9.13 -0.70 -8.06
CA ASN A 53 9.09 0.40 -9.03
C ASN A 53 7.86 1.30 -8.84
N GLY A 54 6.68 0.70 -8.63
CA GLY A 54 5.46 1.44 -8.32
C GLY A 54 5.58 2.28 -7.03
N VAL A 55 6.17 1.70 -5.98
CA VAL A 55 6.42 2.38 -4.70
C VAL A 55 7.39 3.54 -4.86
N ARG A 56 8.49 3.36 -5.60
CA ARG A 56 9.48 4.42 -5.88
C ARG A 56 8.86 5.56 -6.68
N LEU A 57 8.06 5.24 -7.70
CA LEU A 57 7.34 6.24 -8.48
C LEU A 57 6.33 7.01 -7.62
N ALA A 58 5.57 6.31 -6.78
CA ALA A 58 4.62 6.92 -5.86
C ALA A 58 5.31 7.80 -4.81
N ALA A 59 6.44 7.37 -4.25
CA ALA A 59 7.21 8.13 -3.26
C ALA A 59 7.86 9.40 -3.85
N ASN A 60 8.31 9.35 -5.10
CA ASN A 60 8.96 10.47 -5.79
C ASN A 60 7.98 11.47 -6.43
N SER A 61 6.66 11.20 -6.39
CA SER A 61 5.68 12.12 -6.95
C SER A 61 5.61 13.41 -6.11
N ARG A 62 5.61 14.58 -6.77
CA ARG A 62 5.60 15.90 -6.10
C ARG A 62 4.38 16.13 -5.18
N GLN A 63 3.34 15.30 -5.31
CA GLN A 63 2.09 15.35 -4.53
C GLN A 63 2.19 14.64 -3.17
N THR A 64 3.15 13.72 -3.02
CA THR A 64 3.38 12.91 -1.82
C THR A 64 4.48 13.56 -1.00
N GLN A 65 4.09 14.56 -0.24
CA GLN A 65 4.85 15.14 0.87
C GLN A 65 5.60 14.01 1.64
N SER A 66 6.87 14.23 1.99
CA SER A 66 7.87 13.22 2.41
C SER A 66 7.42 12.13 3.40
N GLU A 67 6.38 12.37 4.20
CA GLU A 67 5.78 11.35 5.08
C GLU A 67 5.11 10.20 4.32
N ARG A 68 4.37 10.47 3.23
CA ARG A 68 3.65 9.40 2.50
C ARG A 68 4.61 8.42 1.84
N GLY A 69 5.75 8.91 1.31
CA GLY A 69 6.77 8.06 0.70
C GLY A 69 7.38 7.05 1.69
N LYS A 70 7.61 7.47 2.95
CA LYS A 70 8.10 6.58 4.01
C LYS A 70 7.09 5.47 4.32
N VAL A 71 5.82 5.83 4.42
CA VAL A 71 4.73 4.87 4.68
C VAL A 71 4.64 3.84 3.55
N PHE A 72 4.73 4.24 2.29
CA PHE A 72 4.75 3.30 1.17
C PHE A 72 5.95 2.34 1.22
N ASN A 73 7.12 2.80 1.65
CA ASN A 73 8.30 1.94 1.81
C ASN A 73 8.14 0.94 2.96
N GLU A 74 7.53 1.36 4.08
CA GLU A 74 7.19 0.46 5.19
C GLU A 74 6.15 -0.60 4.75
N LEU A 75 5.10 -0.19 4.03
CA LEU A 75 4.10 -1.09 3.44
C LEU A 75 4.74 -2.10 2.49
N PHE A 76 5.66 -1.65 1.63
CA PHE A 76 6.41 -2.53 0.74
C PHE A 76 7.23 -3.56 1.51
N PHE A 77 7.91 -3.13 2.57
CA PHE A 77 8.68 -4.04 3.42
C PHE A 77 7.80 -5.13 4.06
N VAL A 78 6.64 -4.74 4.61
CA VAL A 78 5.67 -5.69 5.19
C VAL A 78 5.17 -6.68 4.13
N ILE A 79 4.88 -6.22 2.91
CA ILE A 79 4.49 -7.11 1.80
C ILE A 79 5.64 -8.07 1.48
N CYS A 80 6.86 -7.58 1.29
CA CYS A 80 8.01 -8.42 0.95
C CYS A 80 8.27 -9.50 1.98
N VAL A 81 8.29 -9.15 3.26
CA VAL A 81 8.53 -10.12 4.35
C VAL A 81 7.35 -11.08 4.46
N GLY A 82 6.13 -10.56 4.53
CA GLY A 82 4.93 -11.36 4.70
C GLY A 82 4.70 -12.33 3.53
N TRP A 83 4.91 -11.87 2.30
CA TRP A 83 4.68 -12.69 1.12
C TRP A 83 5.80 -13.71 0.89
N SER A 84 7.03 -13.44 1.33
CA SER A 84 8.15 -14.40 1.25
C SER A 84 7.96 -15.61 2.16
N LEU A 85 7.11 -15.52 3.18
CA LEU A 85 6.78 -16.65 4.05
C LEU A 85 5.89 -17.69 3.36
N TYR A 86 5.05 -17.30 2.39
CA TYR A 86 4.19 -18.23 1.66
C TYR A 86 4.96 -19.31 0.89
N PRO A 87 5.97 -19.00 0.05
CA PRO A 87 6.73 -20.04 -0.63
C PRO A 87 7.52 -20.91 0.35
N PHE A 88 7.92 -20.38 1.52
CA PHE A 88 8.55 -21.19 2.55
C PHE A 88 7.57 -22.20 3.17
N VAL A 89 6.38 -21.75 3.56
CA VAL A 89 5.31 -22.63 4.07
C VAL A 89 4.93 -23.66 2.99
N TRP A 90 4.85 -23.25 1.72
CA TRP A 90 4.59 -24.16 0.60
C TRP A 90 5.64 -25.25 0.49
N VAL A 91 6.93 -24.92 0.59
CA VAL A 91 8.03 -25.90 0.53
C VAL A 91 7.89 -26.96 1.63
N VAL A 92 7.58 -26.53 2.86
CA VAL A 92 7.39 -27.42 4.01
C VAL A 92 6.13 -28.28 3.87
N THR A 93 5.06 -27.70 3.33
CA THR A 93 3.74 -28.33 3.24
C THR A 93 3.59 -29.15 1.96
N GLU A 94 3.31 -28.48 0.85
CA GLU A 94 3.04 -29.08 -0.47
C GLU A 94 4.30 -29.58 -1.18
N GLY A 95 5.47 -29.01 -0.89
CA GLY A 95 6.74 -29.37 -1.52
C GLY A 95 7.43 -30.59 -0.90
N ALA A 96 7.43 -30.70 0.42
CA ALA A 96 8.09 -31.79 1.13
C ALA A 96 7.11 -32.84 1.65
N TYR A 97 5.80 -32.53 1.72
CA TYR A 97 4.76 -33.40 2.29
C TYR A 97 5.08 -33.90 3.70
N ILE A 98 5.81 -33.10 4.49
CA ILE A 98 6.25 -33.49 5.84
C ILE A 98 5.23 -33.15 6.93
N VAL A 99 4.14 -32.44 6.60
CA VAL A 99 3.12 -32.01 7.56
C VAL A 99 1.72 -32.47 7.15
N THR A 100 0.85 -32.62 8.15
CA THR A 100 -0.56 -33.01 7.92
C THR A 100 -1.34 -31.92 7.20
N PHE A 101 -2.44 -32.31 6.54
CA PHE A 101 -3.36 -31.37 5.90
C PHE A 101 -3.89 -30.30 6.87
N THR A 102 -4.23 -30.67 8.10
CA THR A 102 -4.71 -29.73 9.12
C THR A 102 -3.65 -28.70 9.48
N THR A 103 -2.40 -29.14 9.66
CA THR A 103 -1.26 -28.24 9.92
C THR A 103 -1.01 -27.30 8.74
N ASN A 104 -1.14 -27.80 7.51
CA ASN A 104 -1.00 -27.00 6.30
C ASN A 104 -2.03 -25.86 6.25
N VAL A 105 -3.32 -26.19 6.40
CA VAL A 105 -4.41 -25.20 6.41
C VAL A 105 -4.22 -24.20 7.55
N PHE A 106 -3.87 -24.67 8.75
CA PHE A 106 -3.63 -23.79 9.89
C PHE A 106 -2.46 -22.83 9.64
N SER A 107 -1.36 -23.30 9.04
CA SER A 107 -0.17 -22.49 8.76
C SER A 107 -0.47 -21.35 7.79
N PHE A 108 -1.15 -21.64 6.68
CA PHE A 108 -1.58 -20.61 5.73
C PHE A 108 -2.62 -19.66 6.33
N THR A 109 -3.54 -20.17 7.15
CA THR A 109 -4.55 -19.34 7.84
C THR A 109 -3.88 -18.36 8.81
N LEU A 110 -2.94 -18.84 9.62
CA LEU A 110 -2.19 -18.01 10.56
C LEU A 110 -1.36 -16.97 9.82
N LEU A 111 -0.68 -17.37 8.75
CA LEU A 111 0.09 -16.46 7.90
C LEU A 111 -0.81 -15.38 7.28
N ASP A 112 -1.99 -15.75 6.82
CA ASP A 112 -2.99 -14.84 6.28
C ASP A 112 -3.44 -13.81 7.31
N VAL A 113 -3.75 -14.24 8.54
CA VAL A 113 -4.11 -13.33 9.62
C VAL A 113 -2.96 -12.37 9.90
N VAL A 114 -1.76 -12.87 10.15
CA VAL A 114 -0.61 -12.01 10.50
C VAL A 114 -0.31 -11.01 9.39
N THR A 115 -0.23 -11.45 8.14
CA THR A 115 0.15 -10.58 7.02
C THR A 115 -0.93 -9.55 6.68
N LYS A 116 -2.21 -9.95 6.66
CA LYS A 116 -3.32 -9.03 6.37
C LYS A 116 -3.53 -8.03 7.51
N PHE A 117 -3.46 -8.47 8.77
CA PHE A 117 -3.58 -7.56 9.91
C PHE A 117 -2.40 -6.60 10.02
N ALA A 118 -1.16 -7.07 9.86
CA ALA A 118 0.02 -6.19 9.89
C ALA A 118 -0.05 -5.13 8.78
N PHE A 119 -0.44 -5.53 7.56
CA PHE A 119 -0.65 -4.61 6.45
C PHE A 119 -1.76 -3.60 6.74
N ALA A 120 -2.94 -4.08 7.17
CA ALA A 120 -4.09 -3.22 7.45
C ALA A 120 -3.84 -2.24 8.59
N ALA A 121 -3.20 -2.69 9.67
CA ALA A 121 -2.82 -1.84 10.81
C ALA A 121 -1.87 -0.74 10.36
N LEU A 122 -0.81 -1.07 9.61
CA LEU A 122 0.15 -0.07 9.12
C LEU A 122 -0.53 0.93 8.19
N PHE A 123 -1.35 0.45 7.25
CA PHE A 123 -2.10 1.29 6.32
C PHE A 123 -3.04 2.26 7.05
N LEU A 124 -3.87 1.77 7.97
CA LEU A 124 -4.89 2.58 8.65
C LEU A 124 -4.28 3.60 9.63
N ILE A 125 -3.19 3.24 10.30
CA ILE A 125 -2.54 4.10 11.29
C ILE A 125 -1.70 5.18 10.60
N ARG A 126 -0.97 4.81 9.54
CA ARG A 126 0.07 5.67 8.96
C ARG A 126 -0.39 6.45 7.73
N VAL A 127 -1.41 6.01 7.01
CA VAL A 127 -1.89 6.78 5.84
C VAL A 127 -2.68 7.98 6.34
N PRO A 128 -2.22 9.22 6.11
CA PRO A 128 -2.90 10.40 6.60
C PRO A 128 -4.28 10.50 5.96
N LYS A 129 -5.33 10.58 6.78
CA LYS A 129 -6.70 10.84 6.32
C LYS A 129 -6.68 12.13 5.49
N LYS A 130 -7.21 12.09 4.26
CA LYS A 130 -7.47 13.32 3.51
C LYS A 130 -8.29 14.23 4.43
N LYS A 131 -7.71 15.34 4.91
CA LYS A 131 -8.53 16.43 5.44
C LYS A 131 -9.52 16.76 4.34
N HIS A 132 -10.82 16.74 4.65
CA HIS A 132 -11.84 17.23 3.73
C HIS A 132 -11.32 18.53 3.16
N GLN A 133 -10.95 18.50 1.88
CA GLN A 133 -10.49 19.67 1.17
C GLN A 133 -11.72 20.57 1.19
N LYS A 134 -11.73 21.58 2.07
CA LYS A 134 -12.76 22.61 2.06
C LYS A 134 -12.75 23.12 0.63
N PHE A 135 -13.79 22.79 -0.12
CA PHE A 135 -13.95 23.20 -1.50
C PHE A 135 -14.02 24.73 -1.46
N HIS A 136 -12.90 25.40 -1.70
CA HIS A 136 -12.87 26.84 -1.85
C HIS A 136 -13.57 27.16 -3.16
N HIS A 137 -14.88 27.32 -3.09
CA HIS A 137 -15.66 27.72 -4.24
C HIS A 137 -15.18 29.12 -4.67
N PRO A 138 -14.92 29.38 -5.96
CA PRO A 138 -14.41 30.68 -6.43
C PRO A 138 -15.32 31.86 -6.04
N VAL A 139 -16.61 31.57 -5.79
CA VAL A 139 -17.60 32.53 -5.28
C VAL A 139 -17.29 32.97 -3.85
N THR A 140 -16.81 32.08 -2.99
CA THR A 140 -16.52 32.39 -1.58
C THR A 140 -15.38 33.41 -1.46
N GLU A 141 -14.39 33.34 -2.36
CA GLU A 141 -13.27 34.28 -2.36
C GLU A 141 -13.65 35.64 -2.96
N LYS A 142 -14.53 35.66 -3.97
CA LYS A 142 -15.14 36.91 -4.44
C LYS A 142 -15.96 37.59 -3.34
N ILE A 143 -16.79 36.86 -2.59
CA ILE A 143 -17.56 37.39 -1.47
C ILE A 143 -16.64 37.94 -0.37
N ARG A 144 -15.51 37.27 -0.11
CA ARG A 144 -14.51 37.73 0.85
C ARG A 144 -13.83 39.02 0.40
N GLN A 145 -13.42 39.10 -0.87
CA GLN A 145 -12.83 40.30 -1.45
C GLN A 145 -13.81 41.48 -1.42
N ILE A 146 -15.06 41.26 -1.79
CA ILE A 146 -16.12 42.28 -1.75
C ILE A 146 -16.34 42.78 -0.31
N ARG A 147 -16.42 41.87 0.65
CA ARG A 147 -16.57 42.22 2.07
C ARG A 147 -15.40 43.07 2.57
N ASN A 148 -14.16 42.68 2.23
CA ASN A 148 -12.97 43.43 2.61
C ASN A 148 -12.95 44.82 1.96
N PHE A 149 -13.35 44.92 0.70
CA PHE A 149 -13.48 46.19 -0.01
C PHE A 149 -14.49 47.12 0.68
N PHE A 150 -15.68 46.61 1.02
CA PHE A 150 -16.70 47.38 1.74
C PHE A 150 -16.31 47.74 3.18
N SER A 151 -15.52 46.90 3.85
CA SER A 151 -15.00 47.25 5.19
C SER A 151 -14.00 48.41 5.14
N LYS A 152 -13.21 48.51 4.06
CA LYS A 152 -12.21 49.56 3.87
C LYS A 152 -12.86 50.91 3.52
N THR A 153 -13.98 50.91 2.82
CA THR A 153 -14.74 52.12 2.47
C THR A 153 -15.68 52.59 3.59
N ARG A 154 -15.88 51.80 4.65
CA ARG A 154 -16.73 52.15 5.79
C ARG A 154 -15.96 52.78 6.97
N GLN A 155 -14.65 53.03 6.84
CA GLN A 155 -13.97 53.92 7.78
C GLN A 155 -14.44 55.35 7.48
N PRO A 156 -15.18 56.02 8.39
CA PRO A 156 -15.50 57.43 8.21
C PRO A 156 -14.19 58.22 8.18
N PRO A 157 -14.10 59.31 7.41
CA PRO A 157 -12.98 60.23 7.54
C PRO A 157 -12.96 60.67 9.00
N SER A 158 -11.85 60.42 9.69
CA SER A 158 -11.59 61.03 11.00
C SER A 158 -11.68 62.53 10.78
N GLU A 159 -12.80 63.06 11.24
CA GLU A 159 -13.16 64.45 11.33
C GLU A 159 -11.97 65.27 11.82
N ASN A 160 -11.75 66.39 11.16
CA ASN A 160 -10.73 67.39 11.46
C ASN A 160 -10.77 67.80 12.95
N ALA A 161 -9.86 67.27 13.75
CA ALA A 161 -9.41 67.81 15.03
C ALA A 161 -7.91 67.45 15.10
N ASP A 162 -6.92 68.35 15.07
CA ASP A 162 -6.83 69.70 15.58
C ASP A 162 -5.92 70.54 14.67
N ALA A 163 -6.44 71.64 14.15
CA ALA A 163 -5.63 72.72 13.56
C ALA A 163 -5.57 73.96 14.48
N ARG A 164 -5.88 73.80 15.78
CA ARG A 164 -5.97 74.89 16.76
C ARG A 164 -4.97 74.82 17.93
N GLU A 165 -3.89 74.05 17.83
CA GLU A 165 -2.84 74.03 18.86
C GLU A 165 -1.64 74.95 18.53
N SER A 166 -1.55 75.51 17.31
CA SER A 166 -0.33 76.21 16.85
C SER A 166 -0.25 77.72 17.17
N TYR A 167 -1.20 78.27 17.95
CA TYR A 167 -1.23 79.69 18.36
C TYR A 167 -1.54 79.88 19.85
N ARG A 168 -0.90 79.11 20.74
CA ARG A 168 -0.74 79.54 22.14
C ARG A 168 0.68 80.05 22.35
N ILE A 169 0.74 81.38 22.41
CA ILE A 169 1.82 82.19 23.00
C ILE A 169 1.90 81.87 24.50
#